data_AF-F4SCA7-F1
#
_entry.id   AF-F4SCA7-F1
#
_cell.length_a   1.000
_cell.length_b   1.000
_cell.length_c   1.000
_cell.angle_alpha   90.00
_cell.angle_beta   90.00
_cell.angle_gamma   90.00
#
_symmetry.space_group_name_H-M   'P 1'
#
loop_
_entity.id
_entity.type
_entity.pdbx_description
1 polymer ?
#
loop_
_entity_poly.entity_id
_entity_poly.type
_entity_poly.pdbx_seq_one_letter_code
_entity_poly.pdbx_strand_id
1 'polypeptide(L)'
;MPPFSRWSHRLCGEEFIVTDTQTRPVSPRASILADDMGLGKTIQTISLIATTLEASRQFEHQDSASDLTHANNHLRPSHTTLLICPTSLMDNWENEVEKHTKKNSLKIMRWHGIDRVKLPLLVIDEAHIIRNETSSHAVLTSVESVNRLCLTGTPLHNRIGDLHMLFKFLRIKPFHQDSVWYRQITLPVHQGNLDTLNLLLGYFMLRRTKASHLRDLPPIYHETILLDMHPQVKPVYQQHYERFIREFGISSQIQHKQGEYFRQLSNLRMTCNHPLLFKQEQEFNQIKITEMEEELGIMVPDGRELTAEARPAYLEDWSLSSKLTYLVSQLKQKQGLLHKGLCKKTVIYTQWRCFMEW
;
A
#
# COMPACT_ATOMS: atom_id res chain seq x y z
N MET A 1 -15.67 10.29 -39.92
CA MET A 1 -15.32 9.60 -38.66
C MET A 1 -13.81 9.62 -38.51
N PRO A 2 -13.25 10.02 -37.35
CA PRO A 2 -11.80 10.19 -37.23
C PRO A 2 -11.08 8.83 -37.28
N PRO A 3 -9.82 8.78 -37.74
CA PRO A 3 -9.09 7.54 -38.08
C PRO A 3 -8.61 6.72 -36.86
N PHE A 4 -9.00 7.10 -35.64
CA PHE A 4 -8.41 6.58 -34.39
C PHE A 4 -9.21 5.45 -33.73
N SER A 5 -10.19 4.88 -34.42
CA SER A 5 -10.96 3.73 -33.92
C SER A 5 -10.25 2.39 -34.09
N ARG A 6 -9.12 2.34 -34.82
CA ARG A 6 -8.41 1.10 -35.19
C ARG A 6 -7.06 1.01 -34.46
N TRP A 7 -6.83 -0.08 -33.72
CA TRP A 7 -5.63 -0.34 -32.93
C TRP A 7 -4.96 -1.63 -33.39
N SER A 8 -3.65 -1.65 -33.65
CA SER A 8 -2.94 -2.87 -34.04
C SER A 8 -2.02 -3.38 -32.91
N HIS A 9 -2.21 -4.64 -32.50
CA HIS A 9 -1.33 -5.28 -31.50
C HIS A 9 0.01 -5.65 -32.15
N ARG A 10 1.08 -4.90 -31.84
CA ARG A 10 2.41 -5.04 -32.49
C ARG A 10 3.11 -6.41 -32.29
N LEU A 11 2.50 -7.37 -31.60
CA LEU A 11 3.05 -8.71 -31.37
C LEU A 11 2.15 -9.86 -31.84
N CYS A 12 0.87 -9.62 -32.14
CA CYS A 12 0.00 -10.61 -32.80
C CYS A 12 -0.53 -10.16 -34.17
N GLY A 13 -0.33 -8.90 -34.55
CA GLY A 13 -0.75 -8.37 -35.85
C GLY A 13 -2.25 -8.10 -35.99
N GLU A 14 -3.05 -8.39 -34.97
CA GLU A 14 -4.50 -8.19 -35.01
C GLU A 14 -4.88 -6.71 -34.85
N GLU A 15 -5.85 -6.30 -35.67
CA GLU A 15 -6.44 -4.97 -35.65
C GLU A 15 -7.77 -4.98 -34.87
N PHE A 16 -7.88 -4.12 -33.88
CA PHE A 16 -9.01 -4.00 -32.98
C PHE A 16 -9.73 -2.70 -33.23
N ILE A 17 -11.06 -2.75 -33.25
CA ILE A 17 -11.89 -1.57 -33.25
C ILE A 17 -12.46 -1.40 -31.85
N VAL A 18 -12.18 -0.27 -31.19
CA VAL A 18 -12.59 0.01 -29.78
C VAL A 18 -14.12 0.01 -29.60
N THR A 19 -14.88 -0.12 -30.68
CA THR A 19 -16.34 -0.24 -30.67
C THR A 19 -16.85 -1.66 -30.43
N ASP A 20 -16.02 -2.69 -30.53
CA ASP A 20 -16.48 -4.08 -30.42
C ASP A 20 -16.40 -4.56 -28.97
N THR A 21 -17.55 -4.63 -28.33
CA THR A 21 -17.71 -4.99 -26.90
C THR A 21 -17.53 -6.49 -26.64
N GLN A 22 -17.26 -7.30 -27.67
CA GLN A 22 -17.35 -8.76 -27.59
C GLN A 22 -16.04 -9.53 -27.79
N THR A 23 -14.96 -8.92 -28.29
CA THR A 23 -13.72 -9.65 -28.60
C THR A 23 -12.59 -9.29 -27.65
N ARG A 24 -12.31 -10.18 -26.68
CA ARG A 24 -11.13 -10.08 -25.80
C ARG A 24 -9.85 -10.27 -26.62
N PRO A 25 -8.80 -9.44 -26.42
CA PRO A 25 -7.53 -9.65 -27.10
C PRO A 25 -6.95 -11.02 -26.73
N VAL A 26 -6.41 -11.74 -27.72
CA VAL A 26 -6.02 -13.16 -27.61
C VAL A 26 -4.91 -13.42 -26.58
N SER A 27 -4.14 -12.39 -26.18
CA SER A 27 -3.18 -12.50 -25.07
C SER A 27 -2.71 -11.12 -24.58
N PRO A 28 -3.42 -10.47 -23.63
CA PRO A 28 -2.85 -9.29 -23.00
C PRO A 28 -1.62 -9.72 -22.20
N ARG A 29 -0.42 -9.29 -22.62
CA ARG A 29 0.84 -9.51 -21.88
C ARG A 29 0.92 -8.71 -20.56
N ALA A 30 -0.20 -8.12 -20.15
CA ALA A 30 -0.35 -7.23 -19.01
C ALA A 30 -1.65 -7.58 -18.27
N SER A 31 -1.60 -7.70 -16.95
CA SER A 31 -2.80 -7.94 -16.15
C SER A 31 -2.69 -7.37 -14.74
N ILE A 32 -3.84 -7.05 -14.15
CA ILE A 32 -4.00 -6.62 -12.76
C ILE A 32 -4.89 -7.64 -12.06
N LEU A 33 -4.32 -8.36 -11.09
CA LEU A 33 -5.08 -9.20 -10.17
C LEU A 33 -5.44 -8.37 -8.93
N ALA A 34 -6.66 -7.86 -8.93
CA ALA A 34 -7.18 -6.89 -7.98
C ALA A 34 -8.08 -7.51 -6.89
N ASP A 35 -7.93 -8.80 -6.60
CA ASP A 35 -8.78 -9.51 -5.65
C ASP A 35 -8.63 -9.02 -4.21
N ASP A 36 -9.72 -9.10 -3.44
CA ASP A 36 -9.69 -8.82 -2.00
C ASP A 36 -8.58 -9.61 -1.28
N MET A 37 -8.04 -9.00 -0.22
CA MET A 37 -7.00 -9.62 0.61
C MET A 37 -7.49 -10.95 1.20
N GLY A 38 -6.72 -12.02 0.97
CA GLY A 38 -7.04 -13.38 1.43
C GLY A 38 -7.72 -14.30 0.42
N LEU A 39 -7.97 -13.86 -0.82
CA LEU A 39 -8.56 -14.70 -1.89
C LEU A 39 -7.54 -15.55 -2.68
N GLY A 40 -6.29 -15.61 -2.21
CA GLY A 40 -5.28 -16.51 -2.80
C GLY A 40 -4.53 -15.94 -4.02
N LYS A 41 -4.31 -14.62 -4.09
CA LYS A 41 -3.47 -14.01 -5.14
C LYS A 41 -2.09 -14.69 -5.24
N THR A 42 -1.45 -14.92 -4.09
CA THR A 42 -0.15 -15.59 -3.98
C THR A 42 -0.16 -16.99 -4.62
N ILE A 43 -1.08 -17.86 -4.23
CA ILE A 43 -1.15 -19.22 -4.79
C ILE A 43 -1.49 -19.23 -6.29
N GLN A 44 -2.32 -18.29 -6.75
CA GLN A 44 -2.60 -18.13 -8.18
C GLN A 44 -1.37 -17.72 -8.97
N THR A 45 -0.57 -16.79 -8.44
CA THR A 45 0.71 -16.40 -9.04
C THR A 45 1.70 -17.55 -9.05
N ILE A 46 1.82 -18.32 -7.95
CA ILE A 46 2.70 -19.50 -7.90
C ILE A 46 2.27 -20.53 -8.95
N SER A 47 0.97 -20.79 -9.07
CA SER A 47 0.43 -21.67 -10.11
C SER A 47 0.77 -21.17 -11.51
N LEU A 48 0.63 -19.87 -11.77
CA LEU A 48 0.98 -19.26 -13.06
C LEU A 48 2.47 -19.47 -13.38
N ILE A 49 3.36 -19.20 -12.42
CA ILE A 49 4.80 -19.41 -12.58
C ILE A 49 5.09 -20.88 -12.89
N ALA A 50 4.52 -21.81 -12.12
CA ALA A 50 4.70 -23.24 -12.33
C ALA A 50 4.23 -23.70 -13.71
N THR A 51 3.08 -23.20 -14.19
CA THR A 51 2.54 -23.56 -15.51
C THR A 51 3.32 -22.96 -16.68
N THR A 52 4.06 -21.86 -16.47
CA THR A 52 4.78 -21.15 -17.54
C THR A 52 6.28 -21.45 -17.55
N LEU A 53 6.75 -22.44 -16.79
CA LEU A 53 8.16 -22.82 -16.71
C LEU A 53 8.76 -23.25 -18.05
N GLU A 54 8.06 -24.07 -18.84
CA GLU A 54 8.55 -24.53 -20.14
C GLU A 54 8.69 -23.37 -21.13
N ALA A 55 7.66 -22.51 -21.20
CA ALA A 55 7.70 -21.30 -22.02
C ALA A 55 8.86 -20.36 -21.59
N SER A 56 9.11 -20.26 -20.29
CA SER A 56 10.22 -19.45 -19.76
C SER A 56 11.59 -20.02 -20.13
N ARG A 57 11.76 -21.35 -20.17
CA ARG A 57 13.00 -21.99 -20.65
C ARG A 57 13.21 -21.77 -22.14
N GLN A 58 12.16 -21.86 -22.94
CA GLN A 58 12.23 -21.56 -24.38
C GLN A 58 12.62 -20.10 -24.63
N PHE A 59 12.13 -19.17 -23.80
CA PHE A 59 12.48 -17.75 -23.88
C PHE A 59 13.98 -17.47 -23.70
N GLU A 60 14.68 -18.21 -22.83
CA GLU A 60 16.13 -18.09 -22.68
C GLU A 60 16.87 -18.49 -23.97
N HIS A 61 16.39 -19.54 -24.65
CA HIS A 61 17.03 -20.07 -25.86
C HIS A 61 16.71 -19.30 -27.14
N GLN A 62 15.67 -18.46 -27.15
CA GLN A 62 15.20 -17.77 -28.37
C GLN A 62 16.12 -16.63 -28.85
N ASP A 63 16.79 -15.87 -27.98
CA ASP A 63 17.72 -14.80 -28.42
C ASP A 63 19.17 -15.30 -28.60
N SER A 64 19.54 -16.49 -28.10
CA SER A 64 20.91 -17.03 -28.27
C SER A 64 21.24 -17.43 -29.72
N ALA A 65 20.24 -17.57 -30.60
CA ALA A 65 20.45 -17.91 -32.01
C ALA A 65 20.73 -16.68 -32.90
N SER A 66 20.48 -15.46 -32.41
CA SER A 66 20.73 -14.20 -33.13
C SER A 66 22.08 -13.54 -32.83
N ASP A 67 22.94 -14.17 -32.02
CA ASP A 67 24.16 -13.59 -31.44
C ASP A 67 25.40 -13.57 -32.36
N LEU A 68 25.27 -13.87 -33.66
CA LEU A 68 26.43 -13.89 -34.57
C LEU A 68 26.74 -12.57 -35.28
N THR A 69 25.94 -11.49 -35.16
CA THR A 69 26.18 -10.30 -36.00
C THR A 69 26.28 -8.94 -35.35
N HIS A 70 25.84 -8.66 -34.11
CA HIS A 70 26.03 -7.30 -33.56
C HIS A 70 26.27 -7.22 -32.05
N ALA A 71 27.53 -6.95 -31.69
CA ALA A 71 27.92 -6.47 -30.37
C ALA A 71 27.36 -5.05 -30.13
N ASN A 72 26.22 -4.94 -29.46
CA ASN A 72 25.76 -3.69 -28.84
C ASN A 72 24.73 -3.98 -27.74
N ASN A 73 25.17 -4.03 -26.48
CA ASN A 73 24.34 -3.76 -25.30
C ASN A 73 22.99 -4.52 -25.18
N HIS A 74 22.88 -5.75 -25.70
CA HIS A 74 21.65 -6.53 -25.58
C HIS A 74 21.57 -7.20 -24.22
N LEU A 75 20.46 -6.92 -23.51
CA LEU A 75 20.14 -7.54 -22.23
C LEU A 75 20.00 -9.05 -22.41
N ARG A 76 20.79 -9.83 -21.64
CA ARG A 76 20.69 -11.29 -21.67
C ARG A 76 19.29 -11.74 -21.20
N PRO A 77 18.57 -12.57 -21.97
CA PRO A 77 17.34 -13.19 -21.49
C PRO A 77 17.62 -14.18 -20.37
N SER A 78 16.76 -14.19 -19.38
CA SER A 78 16.75 -15.20 -18.32
C SER A 78 15.40 -15.90 -18.34
N HIS A 79 15.36 -17.20 -18.07
CA HIS A 79 14.11 -17.93 -17.84
C HIS A 79 13.47 -17.62 -16.46
N THR A 80 14.08 -16.73 -15.67
CA THR A 80 13.65 -16.42 -14.31
C THR A 80 12.44 -15.50 -14.30
N THR A 81 11.48 -15.74 -13.39
CA THR A 81 10.44 -14.75 -13.06
C THR A 81 10.94 -13.82 -11.97
N LEU A 82 10.84 -12.50 -12.19
CA LEU A 82 11.15 -11.52 -11.14
C LEU A 82 9.88 -11.16 -10.37
N LEU A 83 9.86 -11.44 -9.07
CA LEU A 83 8.82 -11.02 -8.15
C LEU A 83 9.34 -9.85 -7.31
N ILE A 84 8.58 -8.76 -7.27
CA ILE A 84 8.88 -7.56 -6.51
C ILE A 84 7.82 -7.42 -5.43
N CYS A 85 8.24 -7.41 -4.16
CA CYS A 85 7.34 -7.27 -3.02
C CYS A 85 8.01 -6.45 -1.91
N PRO A 86 7.24 -5.89 -0.96
CA PRO A 86 7.79 -5.35 0.28
C PRO A 86 8.71 -6.35 0.99
N THR A 87 9.78 -5.87 1.61
CA THR A 87 10.73 -6.72 2.35
C THR A 87 10.04 -7.57 3.42
N SER A 88 8.99 -7.04 4.06
CA SER A 88 8.19 -7.76 5.06
C SER A 88 7.41 -8.95 4.51
N LEU A 89 7.24 -9.07 3.19
CA LEU A 89 6.52 -10.18 2.53
C LEU A 89 7.45 -11.23 1.92
N MET A 90 8.77 -11.00 1.89
CA MET A 90 9.72 -11.92 1.24
C MET A 90 9.69 -13.32 1.87
N ASP A 91 9.76 -13.40 3.21
CA ASP A 91 9.70 -14.69 3.92
C ASP A 91 8.36 -15.40 3.68
N ASN A 92 7.27 -14.64 3.63
CA ASN A 92 5.94 -15.19 3.36
C ASN A 92 5.85 -15.80 1.96
N TRP A 93 6.41 -15.15 0.94
CA TRP A 93 6.45 -15.67 -0.42
C TRP A 93 7.28 -16.96 -0.52
N GLU A 94 8.45 -17.01 0.13
CA GLU A 94 9.28 -18.22 0.17
C GLU A 94 8.54 -19.40 0.79
N ASN A 95 7.94 -19.18 1.97
CA ASN A 95 7.16 -20.20 2.67
C ASN A 95 5.97 -20.71 1.85
N GLU A 96 5.24 -19.81 1.18
CA GLU A 96 4.09 -20.18 0.35
C GLU A 96 4.52 -20.98 -0.89
N VAL A 97 5.65 -20.65 -1.52
CA VAL A 97 6.19 -21.45 -2.64
C VAL A 97 6.61 -22.83 -2.16
N GLU A 98 7.34 -22.95 -1.05
CA GLU A 98 7.75 -24.26 -0.50
C GLU A 98 6.55 -25.13 -0.12
N LYS A 99 5.51 -24.52 0.44
CA LYS A 99 4.29 -25.21 0.86
C LYS A 99 3.43 -25.68 -0.32
N HIS A 100 3.35 -24.87 -1.38
CA HIS A 100 2.43 -25.11 -2.50
C HIS A 100 3.09 -25.74 -3.73
N THR A 101 4.39 -26.03 -3.68
CA THR A 101 5.11 -26.70 -4.76
C THR A 101 5.85 -27.94 -4.27
N LYS A 102 6.21 -28.85 -5.20
CA LYS A 102 7.03 -30.01 -4.84
C LYS A 102 8.43 -29.52 -4.46
N LYS A 103 9.06 -30.18 -3.47
CA LYS A 103 10.44 -29.87 -3.07
C LYS A 103 11.36 -29.83 -4.30
N ASN A 104 12.18 -28.79 -4.39
CA ASN A 104 13.12 -28.54 -5.49
C ASN A 104 12.50 -28.37 -6.89
N SER A 105 11.17 -28.16 -7.01
CA SER A 105 10.54 -27.91 -8.32
C SER A 105 10.70 -26.46 -8.80
N LEU A 106 10.73 -25.50 -7.87
CA LEU A 106 11.05 -24.10 -8.10
C LEU A 106 12.26 -23.71 -7.26
N LYS A 107 13.27 -23.10 -7.89
CA LYS A 107 14.41 -22.51 -7.18
C LYS A 107 14.10 -21.06 -6.88
N ILE A 108 14.09 -20.71 -5.61
CA ILE A 108 13.88 -19.33 -5.15
C ILE A 108 15.24 -18.72 -4.79
N MET A 109 15.40 -17.44 -5.09
CA MET A 109 16.60 -16.67 -4.75
C MET A 109 16.18 -15.26 -4.34
N ARG A 110 16.72 -14.77 -3.24
CA ARG A 110 16.67 -13.34 -2.91
C ARG A 110 17.70 -12.61 -3.74
N TRP A 111 17.25 -11.64 -4.51
CA TRP A 111 18.11 -10.85 -5.37
C TRP A 111 18.20 -9.42 -4.86
N HIS A 112 19.43 -8.97 -4.62
CA HIS A 112 19.77 -7.59 -4.31
C HIS A 112 20.73 -7.11 -5.39
N GLY A 113 20.24 -6.36 -6.37
CA GLY A 113 21.06 -5.89 -7.47
C GLY A 113 20.40 -4.78 -8.28
N ILE A 114 21.19 -4.14 -9.13
CA ILE A 114 20.72 -3.14 -10.11
C ILE A 114 20.82 -3.70 -11.54
N ASP A 115 21.51 -4.84 -11.71
CA ASP A 115 21.71 -5.50 -12.98
C ASP A 115 20.38 -5.73 -13.71
N ARG A 116 20.40 -5.43 -15.00
CA ARG A 116 19.23 -5.51 -15.85
C ARG A 116 19.34 -6.80 -16.64
N VAL A 117 18.29 -7.61 -16.60
CA VAL A 117 18.10 -8.79 -17.43
C VAL A 117 16.74 -8.70 -18.11
N LYS A 118 16.59 -9.37 -19.26
CA LYS A 118 15.31 -9.45 -19.96
C LYS A 118 14.55 -10.66 -19.41
N LEU A 119 13.32 -10.44 -18.95
CA LEU A 119 12.55 -11.43 -18.18
C LEU A 119 11.28 -11.90 -18.93
N PRO A 120 10.87 -13.17 -18.83
CA PRO A 120 9.61 -13.67 -19.38
C PRO A 120 8.40 -13.13 -18.60
N LEU A 121 8.52 -12.98 -17.28
CA LEU A 121 7.46 -12.52 -16.40
C LEU A 121 8.03 -11.62 -15.30
N LEU A 122 7.38 -10.47 -15.12
CA LEU A 122 7.61 -9.53 -14.03
C LEU A 122 6.33 -9.40 -13.20
N VAL A 123 6.41 -9.72 -11.92
CA VAL A 123 5.29 -9.61 -10.99
C VAL A 123 5.61 -8.56 -9.94
N ILE A 124 4.66 -7.66 -9.68
CA ILE A 124 4.71 -6.74 -8.54
C ILE A 124 3.57 -7.04 -7.58
N ASP A 125 3.94 -7.39 -6.35
CA ASP A 125 3.02 -7.52 -5.24
C ASP A 125 2.84 -6.17 -4.52
N GLU A 126 1.65 -5.95 -3.97
CA GLU A 126 1.21 -4.67 -3.45
C GLU A 126 1.47 -3.51 -4.42
N ALA A 127 1.00 -3.67 -5.66
CA ALA A 127 1.22 -2.73 -6.76
C ALA A 127 0.75 -1.30 -6.46
N HIS A 128 -0.05 -1.08 -5.41
CA HIS A 128 -0.39 0.26 -4.93
C HIS A 128 0.83 1.08 -4.45
N ILE A 129 1.99 0.44 -4.23
CA ILE A 129 3.27 1.10 -3.90
C ILE A 129 3.73 2.04 -5.03
N ILE A 130 3.45 1.68 -6.29
CA ILE A 130 3.87 2.47 -7.46
C ILE A 130 2.86 3.56 -7.85
N ARG A 131 2.26 4.25 -6.86
CA ARG A 131 1.20 5.26 -7.05
C ARG A 131 1.64 6.58 -7.70
N ASN A 132 2.93 6.89 -7.71
CA ASN A 132 3.47 8.15 -8.22
C ASN A 132 4.68 7.92 -9.13
N GLU A 133 4.95 8.86 -10.02
CA GLU A 133 6.17 8.95 -10.83
C GLU A 133 7.38 9.26 -9.94
N THR A 134 7.83 8.23 -9.24
CA THR A 134 9.04 8.26 -8.43
C THR A 134 10.20 7.65 -9.20
N SER A 135 11.42 7.87 -8.75
CA SER A 135 12.60 7.15 -9.26
C SER A 135 12.40 5.63 -9.24
N SER A 136 11.72 5.11 -8.21
CA SER A 136 11.35 3.70 -8.11
C SER A 136 10.41 3.26 -9.24
N HIS A 137 9.38 4.05 -9.58
CA HIS A 137 8.48 3.74 -10.70
C HIS A 137 9.23 3.71 -12.03
N ALA A 138 10.10 4.70 -12.26
CA ALA A 138 10.91 4.77 -13.48
C ALA A 138 11.82 3.53 -13.62
N VAL A 139 12.48 3.13 -12.52
CA VAL A 139 13.29 1.91 -12.47
C VAL A 139 12.46 0.67 -12.81
N LEU A 140 11.32 0.47 -12.14
CA LEU A 140 10.44 -0.69 -12.35
C LEU A 140 9.88 -0.75 -13.78
N THR A 141 9.58 0.40 -14.37
CA THR A 141 9.08 0.49 -15.75
C THR A 141 10.20 0.21 -16.77
N SER A 142 11.45 0.56 -16.45
CA SER A 142 12.63 0.29 -17.30
C SER A 142 13.07 -1.17 -17.34
N VAL A 143 12.71 -2.00 -16.35
CA VAL A 143 13.02 -3.44 -16.35
C VAL A 143 12.43 -4.07 -17.60
N GLU A 144 13.21 -4.71 -18.46
CA GLU A 144 12.69 -5.35 -19.67
C GLU A 144 11.99 -6.67 -19.34
N SER A 145 10.73 -6.79 -19.75
CA SER A 145 9.93 -7.99 -19.53
C SER A 145 8.88 -8.20 -20.62
N VAL A 146 8.60 -9.48 -20.93
CA VAL A 146 7.57 -9.86 -21.91
C VAL A 146 6.18 -9.72 -21.29
N ASN A 147 5.97 -10.32 -20.12
CA ASN A 147 4.69 -10.30 -19.42
C ASN A 147 4.81 -9.55 -18.08
N ARG A 148 3.76 -8.80 -17.72
CA ARG A 148 3.70 -8.03 -16.49
C ARG A 148 2.41 -8.28 -15.72
N LEU A 149 2.53 -8.53 -14.43
CA LEU A 149 1.41 -8.79 -13.54
C LEU A 149 1.47 -7.90 -12.31
N CYS A 150 0.40 -7.15 -12.07
CA CYS A 150 0.21 -6.39 -10.83
C CYS A 150 -0.70 -7.17 -9.89
N LEU A 151 -0.28 -7.40 -8.65
CA LEU A 151 -1.12 -7.92 -7.58
C LEU A 151 -1.45 -6.78 -6.62
N THR A 152 -2.73 -6.58 -6.32
CA THR A 152 -3.15 -5.54 -5.36
C THR A 152 -4.51 -5.87 -4.76
N GLY A 153 -4.72 -5.59 -3.48
CA GLY A 153 -6.06 -5.66 -2.87
C GLY A 153 -6.92 -4.42 -3.17
N THR A 154 -6.28 -3.31 -3.54
CA THR A 154 -6.91 -2.00 -3.71
C THR A 154 -6.32 -1.33 -4.95
N PRO A 155 -6.80 -1.66 -6.17
CA PRO A 155 -6.22 -1.12 -7.41
C PRO A 155 -6.44 0.38 -7.60
N LEU A 156 -7.51 0.92 -7.01
CA LEU A 156 -7.83 2.35 -6.97
C LEU A 156 -7.84 2.75 -5.49
N HIS A 157 -6.78 3.39 -5.04
CA HIS A 157 -6.65 3.77 -3.64
C HIS A 157 -7.22 5.18 -3.40
N ASN A 158 -6.72 6.19 -4.13
CA ASN A 158 -7.12 7.58 -3.90
C ASN A 158 -7.43 8.39 -5.16
N ARG A 159 -6.79 8.10 -6.30
CA ARG A 159 -6.91 8.92 -7.53
C ARG A 159 -6.87 8.08 -8.80
N ILE A 160 -7.44 8.61 -9.89
CA ILE A 160 -7.35 8.03 -11.24
C ILE A 160 -5.87 7.92 -11.69
N GLY A 161 -5.02 8.84 -11.22
CA GLY A 161 -3.57 8.79 -11.46
C GLY A 161 -2.90 7.52 -10.95
N ASP A 162 -3.38 6.94 -9.84
CA ASP A 162 -2.84 5.69 -9.30
C ASP A 162 -2.98 4.55 -10.33
N LEU A 163 -4.12 4.52 -11.02
CA LEU A 163 -4.39 3.55 -12.08
C LEU A 163 -3.52 3.80 -13.31
N HIS A 164 -3.30 5.06 -13.67
CA HIS A 164 -2.41 5.41 -14.78
C HIS A 164 -1.01 4.85 -14.57
N MET A 165 -0.50 4.93 -13.33
CA MET A 165 0.82 4.38 -12.99
C MET A 165 0.91 2.88 -13.17
N LEU A 166 -0.16 2.14 -12.86
CA LEU A 166 -0.24 0.72 -13.16
C LEU A 166 -0.20 0.48 -14.67
N PHE A 167 -0.94 1.27 -15.46
CA PHE A 167 -0.94 1.17 -16.92
C PHE A 167 0.42 1.49 -17.55
N LYS A 168 1.16 2.46 -16.99
CA LYS A 168 2.55 2.76 -17.39
C LYS A 168 3.48 1.59 -17.08
N PHE A 169 3.42 1.07 -15.86
CA PHE A 169 4.22 -0.09 -15.46
C PHE A 169 3.92 -1.30 -16.34
N LEU A 170 2.65 -1.59 -16.60
CA LEU A 170 2.17 -2.66 -17.47
C LEU A 170 2.47 -2.43 -18.96
N ARG A 171 2.95 -1.24 -19.35
CA ARG A 171 3.23 -0.83 -20.74
C ARG A 171 2.03 -1.00 -21.68
N ILE A 172 0.82 -0.73 -21.19
CA ILE A 172 -0.42 -0.86 -21.97
C ILE A 172 -0.49 0.28 -23.00
N LYS A 173 -0.27 -0.04 -24.29
CA LYS A 173 -0.34 0.95 -25.36
C LYS A 173 -1.78 1.13 -25.85
N PRO A 174 -2.24 2.36 -26.18
CA PRO A 174 -1.54 3.64 -26.04
C PRO A 174 -1.64 4.27 -24.64
N PHE A 175 -2.46 3.73 -23.74
CA PHE A 175 -2.83 4.29 -22.44
C PHE A 175 -1.69 4.55 -21.43
N HIS A 176 -0.51 3.98 -21.64
CA HIS A 176 0.71 4.35 -20.91
C HIS A 176 1.14 5.82 -21.13
N GLN A 177 0.72 6.46 -22.22
CA GLN A 177 1.07 7.85 -22.53
C GLN A 177 0.19 8.85 -21.78
N ASP A 178 0.79 9.90 -21.23
CA ASP A 178 0.10 10.95 -20.46
C ASP A 178 -0.99 11.67 -21.25
N SER A 179 -0.68 12.09 -22.48
CA SER A 179 -1.61 12.82 -23.32
C SER A 179 -2.86 12.01 -23.66
N VAL A 180 -2.68 10.72 -23.97
CA VAL A 180 -3.76 9.78 -24.29
C VAL A 180 -4.60 9.49 -23.06
N TRP A 181 -3.95 9.16 -21.93
CA TRP A 181 -4.64 8.90 -20.68
C TRP A 181 -5.49 10.10 -20.23
N TYR A 182 -4.90 11.31 -20.27
CA TYR A 182 -5.60 12.52 -19.88
C TYR A 182 -6.85 12.75 -20.74
N ARG A 183 -6.71 12.64 -22.07
CA ARG A 183 -7.80 12.90 -23.02
C ARG A 183 -8.91 11.84 -23.00
N GLN A 184 -8.54 10.57 -22.86
CA GLN A 184 -9.49 9.44 -23.02
C GLN A 184 -10.01 8.89 -21.70
N ILE A 185 -9.32 9.12 -20.58
CA ILE A 185 -9.70 8.59 -19.27
C ILE A 185 -9.92 9.72 -18.27
N THR A 186 -8.90 10.55 -17.99
CA THR A 186 -9.01 11.56 -16.92
C THR A 186 -10.14 12.56 -17.19
N LEU A 187 -10.17 13.17 -18.38
CA LEU A 187 -11.20 14.16 -18.75
C LEU A 187 -12.62 13.55 -18.72
N PRO A 188 -12.92 12.42 -19.40
CA PRO A 188 -14.24 11.79 -19.34
C PRO A 188 -14.67 11.40 -17.93
N VAL A 189 -13.76 10.85 -17.11
CA VAL A 189 -14.09 10.44 -15.75
C VAL A 189 -14.44 11.65 -14.87
N HIS A 190 -13.75 12.79 -15.03
CA HIS A 190 -14.13 14.04 -14.36
C HIS A 190 -15.50 14.57 -14.81
N GLN A 191 -15.93 14.23 -16.03
CA GLN A 191 -17.27 14.55 -16.55
C GLN A 191 -18.32 13.48 -16.17
N GLY A 192 -17.94 12.45 -15.41
CA GLY A 192 -18.83 11.36 -14.99
C GLY A 192 -18.97 10.21 -15.99
N ASN A 193 -18.25 10.23 -17.11
CA ASN A 193 -18.24 9.13 -18.08
C ASN A 193 -17.15 8.11 -17.73
N LEU A 194 -17.59 6.90 -17.34
CA LEU A 194 -16.72 5.78 -16.94
C LEU A 194 -16.61 4.68 -18.00
N ASP A 195 -17.22 4.83 -19.17
CA ASP A 195 -17.41 3.72 -20.12
C ASP A 195 -16.08 3.19 -20.63
N THR A 196 -15.21 4.09 -21.12
CA THR A 196 -13.85 3.74 -21.59
C THR A 196 -13.03 3.10 -20.47
N LEU A 197 -13.15 3.62 -19.25
CA LEU A 197 -12.42 3.12 -18.10
C LEU A 197 -12.87 1.70 -17.74
N ASN A 198 -14.19 1.48 -17.63
CA ASN A 198 -14.77 0.18 -17.31
C ASN A 198 -14.43 -0.86 -18.39
N LEU A 199 -14.43 -0.47 -19.66
CA LEU A 199 -14.03 -1.33 -20.77
C LEU A 199 -12.57 -1.78 -20.62
N LEU A 200 -11.64 -0.85 -20.38
CA LEU A 200 -10.22 -1.17 -20.17
C LEU A 200 -10.01 -2.04 -18.94
N LEU A 201 -10.67 -1.72 -17.84
CA LEU A 201 -10.61 -2.53 -16.62
C LEU A 201 -11.16 -3.94 -16.89
N GLY A 202 -12.22 -4.09 -17.69
CA GLY A 202 -12.75 -5.40 -18.10
C GLY A 202 -11.75 -6.25 -18.90
N TYR A 203 -10.79 -5.63 -19.60
CA TYR A 203 -9.76 -6.34 -20.36
C TYR A 203 -8.50 -6.66 -19.56
N PHE A 204 -8.06 -5.73 -18.70
CA PHE A 204 -6.76 -5.84 -18.02
C PHE A 204 -6.86 -6.19 -16.53
N MET A 205 -8.05 -6.14 -15.92
CA MET A 205 -8.22 -6.36 -14.49
C MET A 205 -9.15 -7.53 -14.21
N LEU A 206 -8.69 -8.44 -13.35
CA LEU A 206 -9.54 -9.41 -12.69
C LEU A 206 -9.74 -8.97 -11.24
N ARG A 207 -10.99 -8.81 -10.82
CA ARG A 207 -11.34 -8.41 -9.45
C ARG A 207 -12.46 -9.28 -8.89
N ARG A 208 -12.14 -10.02 -7.83
CA ARG A 208 -13.08 -10.83 -7.05
C ARG A 208 -13.17 -10.27 -5.64
N THR A 209 -14.38 -10.22 -5.10
CA THR A 209 -14.64 -9.76 -3.73
C THR A 209 -15.02 -10.93 -2.83
N LYS A 210 -14.78 -10.80 -1.52
CA LYS A 210 -15.21 -11.82 -0.55
C LYS A 210 -16.72 -12.07 -0.63
N ALA A 211 -17.52 -11.02 -0.80
CA ALA A 211 -18.97 -11.14 -0.95
C ALA A 211 -19.40 -11.94 -2.19
N SER A 212 -18.66 -11.83 -3.31
CA SER A 212 -19.00 -12.53 -4.55
C SER A 212 -18.54 -14.00 -4.56
N HIS A 213 -17.43 -14.32 -3.89
CA HIS A 213 -16.74 -15.62 -4.02
C HIS A 213 -16.69 -16.46 -2.74
N LEU A 214 -17.00 -15.89 -1.57
CA LEU A 214 -16.99 -16.57 -0.28
C LEU A 214 -18.28 -16.27 0.48
N ARG A 215 -19.34 -17.02 0.17
CA ARG A 215 -20.68 -16.83 0.75
C ARG A 215 -20.79 -17.33 2.20
N ASP A 216 -19.87 -18.20 2.64
CA ASP A 216 -19.90 -18.85 3.95
C ASP A 216 -18.99 -18.17 4.99
N LEU A 217 -18.53 -16.93 4.72
CA LEU A 217 -17.73 -16.19 5.68
C LEU A 217 -18.60 -15.74 6.87
N PRO A 218 -18.07 -15.83 8.11
CA PRO A 218 -18.78 -15.30 9.26
C PRO A 218 -18.94 -13.77 9.11
N PRO A 219 -20.05 -13.20 9.60
CA PRO A 219 -20.27 -11.77 9.56
C PRO A 219 -19.18 -11.03 10.34
N ILE A 220 -18.72 -9.91 9.77
CA ILE A 220 -17.80 -8.99 10.44
C ILE A 220 -18.64 -8.00 11.24
N TYR A 221 -18.41 -7.92 12.54
CA TYR A 221 -19.04 -6.94 13.42
C TYR A 221 -18.07 -5.79 13.67
N HIS A 222 -18.56 -4.57 13.47
CA HIS A 222 -17.83 -3.36 13.79
C HIS A 222 -18.49 -2.72 15.02
N GLU A 223 -17.71 -2.57 16.09
CA GLU A 223 -18.13 -1.89 17.31
C GLU A 223 -17.21 -0.70 17.54
N THR A 224 -17.79 0.50 17.61
CA THR A 224 -17.04 1.73 17.88
C THR A 224 -17.23 2.10 19.33
N ILE A 225 -16.15 2.04 20.11
CA ILE A 225 -16.14 2.47 21.50
C ILE A 225 -15.59 3.89 21.57
N LEU A 226 -16.40 4.81 22.08
CA LEU A 226 -15.98 6.18 22.39
C LEU A 226 -15.34 6.19 23.77
N LEU A 227 -14.15 6.79 23.88
CA LEU A 227 -13.40 6.91 25.12
C LEU A 227 -13.17 8.39 25.42
N ASP A 228 -13.45 8.78 26.65
CA ASP A 228 -13.09 10.10 27.13
C ASP A 228 -11.58 10.20 27.39
N MET A 229 -11.02 11.39 27.15
CA MET A 229 -9.64 11.67 27.49
C MET A 229 -9.44 11.65 29.00
N HIS A 230 -8.25 11.20 29.44
CA HIS A 230 -7.92 11.15 30.86
C HIS A 230 -8.11 12.54 31.51
N PRO A 231 -8.71 12.64 32.72
CA PRO A 231 -9.06 13.92 33.33
C PRO A 231 -7.88 14.89 33.50
N GLN A 232 -6.67 14.37 33.71
CA GLN A 232 -5.45 15.19 33.80
C GLN A 232 -4.94 15.67 32.44
N VAL A 233 -5.15 14.89 31.37
CA VAL A 233 -4.65 15.21 30.02
C VAL A 233 -5.62 16.15 29.29
N LYS A 234 -6.92 16.07 29.59
CA LYS A 234 -7.97 16.84 28.92
C LYS A 234 -7.75 18.37 28.95
N PRO A 235 -7.43 19.01 30.09
CA PRO A 235 -7.20 20.46 30.14
C PRO A 235 -6.01 20.89 29.29
N VAL A 236 -4.91 20.17 29.39
CA VAL A 236 -3.67 20.42 28.65
C VAL A 236 -3.90 20.27 27.14
N TYR A 237 -4.57 19.18 26.72
CA TYR A 237 -4.96 19.00 25.33
C TYR A 237 -5.84 20.15 24.82
N GLN A 238 -6.81 20.59 25.62
CA GLN A 238 -7.71 21.68 25.23
C GLN A 238 -6.96 22.99 25.03
N GLN A 239 -5.98 23.31 25.89
CA GLN A 239 -5.09 24.46 25.71
C GLN A 239 -4.32 24.41 24.39
N HIS A 240 -3.71 23.27 24.06
CA HIS A 240 -3.00 23.09 22.79
C HIS A 240 -3.95 23.15 21.58
N TYR A 241 -5.16 22.62 21.72
CA TYR A 241 -6.18 22.68 20.67
C TYR A 241 -6.64 24.12 20.40
N GLU A 242 -6.92 24.90 21.45
CA GLU A 242 -7.29 26.31 21.32
C GLU A 242 -6.16 27.15 20.71
N ARG A 243 -4.91 26.85 21.04
CA ARG A 243 -3.74 27.44 20.37
C ARG A 243 -3.70 27.08 18.89
N PHE A 244 -3.89 25.80 18.55
CA PHE A 244 -3.93 25.33 17.17
C PHE A 244 -5.05 26.01 16.36
N ILE A 245 -6.26 26.16 16.91
CA ILE A 245 -7.36 26.83 16.22
C ILE A 245 -7.08 28.33 16.01
N ARG A 246 -6.42 29.01 16.97
CA ARG A 246 -6.03 30.41 16.79
C ARG A 246 -4.99 30.59 15.68
N GLU A 247 -4.01 29.70 15.60
CA GLU A 247 -2.92 29.79 14.62
C GLU A 247 -3.34 29.30 13.22
N PHE A 248 -4.11 28.22 13.15
CA PHE A 248 -4.39 27.48 11.91
C PHE A 248 -5.88 27.42 11.52
N GLY A 249 -6.77 28.01 12.32
CA GLY A 249 -8.21 28.05 12.03
C GLY A 249 -8.52 28.86 10.77
N ILE A 250 -9.75 28.69 10.25
CA ILE A 250 -10.23 29.36 9.03
C ILE A 250 -10.14 30.89 9.12
N SER A 251 -10.29 31.44 10.34
CA SER A 251 -10.19 32.87 10.64
C SER A 251 -8.75 33.39 10.80
N SER A 252 -7.74 32.52 10.75
CA SER A 252 -6.34 32.93 10.90
C SER A 252 -5.87 33.69 9.66
N GLN A 253 -5.25 34.85 9.89
CA GLN A 253 -4.60 35.63 8.85
C GLN A 253 -3.11 35.27 8.67
N ILE A 254 -2.61 34.33 9.48
CA ILE A 254 -1.19 33.97 9.50
C ILE A 254 -0.91 32.93 8.42
N GLN A 255 0.01 33.23 7.50
CA GLN A 255 0.49 32.25 6.53
C GLN A 255 1.52 31.32 7.19
N HIS A 256 1.11 30.09 7.44
CA HIS A 256 2.01 29.02 7.88
C HIS A 256 2.41 28.12 6.70
N LYS A 257 3.60 27.52 6.78
CA LYS A 257 3.98 26.42 5.89
C LYS A 257 3.03 25.24 6.11
N GLN A 258 2.56 24.59 5.04
CA GLN A 258 1.67 23.43 5.15
C GLN A 258 2.24 22.31 6.03
N GLY A 259 3.56 22.11 6.02
CA GLY A 259 4.21 21.12 6.87
C GLY A 259 4.01 21.38 8.37
N GLU A 260 3.95 22.64 8.79
CA GLU A 260 3.78 23.02 10.19
C GLU A 260 2.35 22.74 10.68
N TYR A 261 1.34 23.02 9.85
CA TYR A 261 -0.05 22.62 10.10
C TYR A 261 -0.16 21.11 10.37
N PHE A 262 0.40 20.28 9.48
CA PHE A 262 0.33 18.83 9.63
C PHE A 262 1.15 18.32 10.81
N ARG A 263 2.26 18.99 11.16
CA ARG A 263 3.05 18.68 12.36
C ARG A 263 2.22 18.90 13.62
N GLN A 264 1.59 20.06 13.76
CA GLN A 264 0.78 20.38 14.94
C GLN A 264 -0.49 19.53 15.03
N LEU A 265 -1.14 19.26 13.89
CA LEU A 265 -2.26 18.32 13.84
C LEU A 265 -1.82 16.91 14.24
N SER A 266 -0.63 16.47 13.84
CA SER A 266 -0.08 15.17 14.23
C SER A 266 0.23 15.12 15.73
N ASN A 267 0.75 16.21 16.30
CA ASN A 267 0.99 16.33 17.74
C ASN A 267 -0.32 16.18 18.54
N LEU A 268 -1.39 16.90 18.15
CA LEU A 268 -2.70 16.76 18.79
C LEU A 268 -3.20 15.32 18.73
N ARG A 269 -3.10 14.66 17.56
CA ARG A 269 -3.45 13.24 17.43
C ARG A 269 -2.61 12.40 18.39
N MET A 270 -1.28 12.54 18.35
CA MET A 270 -0.39 11.77 19.22
C MET A 270 -0.76 11.88 20.71
N THR A 271 -1.15 13.07 21.19
CA THR A 271 -1.62 13.28 22.56
C THR A 271 -2.85 12.44 22.92
N CYS A 272 -3.84 12.27 22.03
CA CYS A 272 -4.97 11.38 22.36
C CYS A 272 -4.62 9.89 22.36
N ASN A 273 -3.45 9.49 21.84
CA ASN A 273 -2.89 8.17 22.12
C ASN A 273 -2.19 8.17 23.48
N HIS A 274 -1.27 9.10 23.69
CA HIS A 274 -0.51 9.24 24.93
C HIS A 274 0.13 10.63 24.98
N PRO A 275 0.08 11.35 26.12
CA PRO A 275 0.66 12.70 26.22
C PRO A 275 2.16 12.74 25.90
N LEU A 276 2.93 11.73 26.35
CA LEU A 276 4.38 11.60 26.07
C LEU A 276 4.74 11.43 24.58
N LEU A 277 3.76 11.22 23.69
CA LEU A 277 4.02 11.14 22.25
C LEU A 277 4.06 12.52 21.58
N PHE A 278 3.79 13.60 22.30
CA PHE A 278 3.91 14.96 21.78
C PHE A 278 5.37 15.30 21.50
N LYS A 279 5.70 15.78 20.29
CA LYS A 279 7.11 15.89 19.83
C LYS A 279 7.68 17.32 19.82
N GLN A 280 7.04 18.28 20.49
CA GLN A 280 7.60 19.64 20.59
C GLN A 280 8.52 19.71 21.80
N GLU A 281 9.80 19.46 21.55
CA GLU A 281 10.87 19.49 22.54
C GLU A 281 11.27 20.94 22.86
N GLN A 282 11.45 21.26 24.13
CA GLN A 282 12.16 22.44 24.61
C GLN A 282 13.49 21.99 25.24
N GLU A 283 14.55 22.79 25.07
CA GLU A 283 15.85 22.51 25.70
C GLU A 283 15.90 23.16 27.08
N PHE A 284 15.98 22.34 28.13
CA PHE A 284 16.21 22.79 29.50
C PHE A 284 17.42 22.07 30.07
N ASN A 285 18.50 22.81 30.38
CA ASN A 285 19.71 22.25 31.00
C ASN A 285 20.22 20.96 30.34
N GLN A 286 20.30 20.93 29.00
CA GLN A 286 20.72 19.76 28.17
C GLN A 286 19.76 18.57 28.14
N ILE A 287 18.59 18.69 28.78
CA ILE A 287 17.51 17.70 28.77
C ILE A 287 16.41 18.18 27.84
N LYS A 288 15.94 17.28 26.97
CA LYS A 288 14.82 17.54 26.08
C LYS A 288 13.52 17.10 26.73
N ILE A 289 12.75 18.06 27.20
CA ILE A 289 11.43 17.84 27.79
C ILE A 289 10.39 18.38 26.80
N THR A 290 9.30 17.66 26.63
CA THR A 290 8.20 18.09 25.76
C THR A 290 7.31 19.08 26.53
N GLU A 291 6.73 20.05 25.84
CA GLU A 291 5.84 21.05 26.47
C GLU A 291 4.68 20.39 27.25
N MET A 292 4.18 19.25 26.77
CA MET A 292 3.14 18.46 27.46
C MET A 292 3.62 17.83 28.77
N GLU A 293 4.88 17.39 28.86
CA GLU A 293 5.43 16.80 30.10
C GLU A 293 5.56 17.85 31.20
N GLU A 294 5.95 19.06 30.82
CA GLU A 294 6.03 20.22 31.73
C GLU A 294 4.65 20.65 32.21
N GLU A 295 3.69 20.85 31.30
CA GLU A 295 2.33 21.29 31.66
C GLU A 295 1.56 20.25 32.49
N LEU A 296 1.85 18.96 32.32
CA LEU A 296 1.26 17.88 33.13
C LEU A 296 1.94 17.67 34.48
N GLY A 297 3.03 18.38 34.77
CA GLY A 297 3.76 18.25 36.03
C GLY A 297 4.28 16.82 36.26
N ILE A 298 4.70 16.14 35.19
CA ILE A 298 5.17 14.75 35.29
C ILE A 298 6.54 14.74 35.99
N MET A 299 6.51 14.54 37.31
CA MET A 299 7.71 14.38 38.17
C MET A 299 8.24 12.95 38.09
N VAL A 300 9.56 12.73 38.24
CA VAL A 300 10.17 11.38 38.41
C VAL A 300 9.63 10.63 39.64
N PRO A 301 9.66 9.28 39.68
CA PRO A 301 9.07 8.49 40.77
C PRO A 301 9.70 8.77 42.14
N ASP A 302 10.91 9.33 42.14
CA ASP A 302 11.70 9.66 43.32
C ASP A 302 11.53 11.12 43.80
N GLY A 303 10.63 11.91 43.20
CA GLY A 303 10.38 13.29 43.63
C GLY A 303 11.44 14.34 43.26
N ARG A 304 12.40 13.99 42.38
CA ARG A 304 13.44 14.90 41.88
C ARG A 304 13.00 15.62 40.59
N GLU A 305 13.74 16.65 40.18
CA GLU A 305 13.60 17.23 38.84
C GLU A 305 14.22 16.30 37.78
N LEU A 306 13.70 16.36 36.54
CA LEU A 306 14.08 15.47 35.43
C LEU A 306 15.60 15.42 35.21
N THR A 307 16.14 14.21 35.11
CA THR A 307 17.49 13.90 34.59
C THR A 307 17.36 12.99 33.37
N ALA A 308 18.30 13.05 32.42
CA ALA A 308 18.25 12.32 31.14
C ALA A 308 18.08 10.79 31.26
N GLU A 309 18.36 10.23 32.44
CA GLU A 309 18.29 8.81 32.78
C GLU A 309 16.87 8.35 33.18
N ALA A 310 15.95 9.28 33.44
CA ALA A 310 14.58 9.00 33.89
C ALA A 310 13.58 8.63 32.77
N ARG A 311 13.95 8.88 31.52
CA ARG A 311 13.10 8.69 30.33
C ARG A 311 12.54 7.26 30.13
N PRO A 312 13.25 6.16 30.49
CA PRO A 312 12.72 4.80 30.30
C PRO A 312 11.62 4.41 31.30
N ALA A 313 11.62 4.96 32.52
CA ALA A 313 10.72 4.51 33.59
C ALA A 313 9.26 4.97 33.39
N TYR A 314 9.02 6.08 32.68
CA TYR A 314 7.68 6.61 32.38
C TYR A 314 6.97 5.93 31.21
N LEU A 315 7.69 5.16 30.39
CA LEU A 315 7.07 4.33 29.34
C LEU A 315 6.12 3.28 29.91
N GLU A 316 6.12 3.07 31.24
CA GLU A 316 5.23 2.15 31.94
C GLU A 316 3.97 2.80 32.52
N ASP A 317 3.83 4.14 32.52
CA ASP A 317 2.62 4.81 33.05
C ASP A 317 1.56 5.04 31.96
N TRP A 318 1.02 3.93 31.45
CA TRP A 318 -0.09 3.93 30.48
C TRP A 318 -1.42 4.42 31.08
N SER A 319 -1.47 4.75 32.38
CA SER A 319 -2.68 5.21 33.07
C SER A 319 -3.20 6.55 32.51
N LEU A 320 -2.29 7.40 32.03
CA LEU A 320 -2.63 8.68 31.40
C LEU A 320 -3.28 8.53 30.02
N SER A 321 -3.27 7.32 29.45
CA SER A 321 -3.99 7.00 28.22
C SER A 321 -5.22 6.16 28.52
N SER A 322 -6.40 6.79 28.44
CA SER A 322 -7.69 6.08 28.50
C SER A 322 -7.77 4.97 27.46
N LYS A 323 -7.13 5.18 26.30
CA LYS A 323 -7.09 4.26 25.17
C LYS A 323 -6.26 3.01 25.46
N LEU A 324 -5.04 3.17 25.95
CA LEU A 324 -4.21 2.02 26.35
C LEU A 324 -4.83 1.30 27.56
N THR A 325 -5.34 2.06 28.53
CA THR A 325 -6.02 1.51 29.71
C THR A 325 -7.21 0.63 29.32
N TYR A 326 -8.07 1.12 28.43
CA TYR A 326 -9.19 0.35 27.91
C TYR A 326 -8.71 -0.88 27.15
N LEU A 327 -7.72 -0.75 26.25
CA LEU A 327 -7.22 -1.85 25.44
C LEU A 327 -6.60 -2.97 26.29
N VAL A 328 -5.83 -2.62 27.33
CA VAL A 328 -5.29 -3.56 28.32
C VAL A 328 -6.41 -4.26 29.09
N SER A 329 -7.47 -3.54 29.49
CA SER A 329 -8.62 -4.15 30.17
C SER A 329 -9.32 -5.19 29.29
N GLN A 330 -9.50 -4.89 28.00
CA GLN A 330 -10.11 -5.79 27.03
C GLN A 330 -9.25 -7.01 26.74
N LEU A 331 -7.92 -6.84 26.64
CA LEU A 331 -6.99 -7.95 26.48
C LEU A 331 -7.02 -8.88 27.70
N LYS A 332 -7.00 -8.34 28.92
CA LYS A 332 -7.11 -9.14 30.16
C LYS A 332 -8.43 -9.91 30.23
N GLN A 333 -9.55 -9.28 29.88
CA GLN A 333 -10.87 -9.92 29.84
C GLN A 333 -10.90 -11.05 28.79
N LYS A 334 -10.34 -10.82 27.59
CA LYS A 334 -10.29 -11.82 26.52
C LYS A 334 -9.33 -12.98 26.80
N GLN A 335 -8.22 -12.74 27.48
CA GLN A 335 -7.34 -13.82 27.92
C GLN A 335 -8.11 -14.82 28.80
N GLY A 336 -8.96 -14.32 29.70
CA GLY A 336 -9.87 -15.16 30.50
C GLY A 336 -10.89 -15.96 29.68
N LEU A 337 -11.33 -15.45 28.52
CA LEU A 337 -12.23 -16.13 27.59
C LEU A 337 -11.51 -17.12 26.67
N LEU A 338 -10.26 -16.83 26.29
CA LEU A 338 -9.38 -17.70 25.52
C LEU A 338 -9.08 -18.99 26.29
N HIS A 339 -8.79 -18.90 27.59
CA HIS A 339 -8.63 -20.08 28.46
C HIS A 339 -9.91 -20.95 28.55
N LYS A 340 -11.08 -20.39 28.21
CA LYS A 340 -12.37 -21.09 28.18
C LYS A 340 -12.80 -21.56 26.78
N GLY A 341 -11.95 -21.39 25.75
CA GLY A 341 -12.22 -21.85 24.38
C GLY A 341 -13.32 -21.09 23.62
N LEU A 342 -13.77 -19.93 24.12
CA LEU A 342 -14.93 -19.19 23.61
C LEU A 342 -14.57 -17.99 22.70
N CYS A 343 -13.29 -17.80 22.37
CA CYS A 343 -12.86 -16.53 21.78
C CYS A 343 -12.93 -16.51 20.24
N LYS A 344 -13.73 -15.59 19.70
CA LYS A 344 -13.72 -15.23 18.26
C LYS A 344 -12.45 -14.43 17.94
N LYS A 345 -11.88 -14.60 16.74
CA LYS A 345 -10.80 -13.73 16.24
C LYS A 345 -11.27 -12.28 16.28
N THR A 346 -10.56 -11.42 17.00
CA THR A 346 -10.86 -9.98 17.06
C THR A 346 -9.63 -9.20 16.64
N VAL A 347 -9.82 -8.21 15.77
CA VAL A 347 -8.80 -7.21 15.43
C VAL A 347 -9.19 -5.91 16.11
N ILE A 348 -8.32 -5.39 16.97
CA ILE A 348 -8.51 -4.07 17.58
C ILE A 348 -7.68 -3.09 16.77
N TYR A 349 -8.34 -2.10 16.21
CA TYR A 349 -7.68 -0.97 15.56
C TYR A 349 -8.26 0.31 16.12
N THR A 350 -7.54 1.40 15.92
CA THR A 350 -7.91 2.67 16.52
C THR A 350 -7.94 3.73 15.46
N GLN A 351 -9.01 4.52 15.42
CA GLN A 351 -9.20 5.58 14.44
C GLN A 351 -9.46 6.92 15.12
N TRP A 352 -9.04 7.98 14.44
CA TRP A 352 -9.37 9.36 14.80
C TRP A 352 -10.70 9.70 14.18
N ARG A 353 -11.67 10.18 14.97
CA ARG A 353 -12.87 10.78 14.42
C ARG A 353 -12.68 12.29 14.36
N CYS A 354 -13.16 12.91 13.27
CA CYS A 354 -13.12 14.36 13.13
C CYS A 354 -13.93 15.00 14.27
N PHE A 355 -13.38 16.02 14.92
CA PHE A 355 -14.03 16.73 16.03
C PHE A 355 -15.32 17.48 15.63
N MET A 356 -15.58 17.62 14.33
CA MET A 356 -16.71 18.39 13.77
C MET A 356 -18.05 17.64 13.78
N GLU A 357 -18.14 16.47 14.43
CA GLU A 357 -19.40 15.72 14.62
C GLU A 357 -20.04 15.94 16.00
N TRP A 358 -19.68 17.04 16.68
CA TRP A 358 -20.27 17.48 17.96
C TRP A 358 -21.07 18.77 17.78
#